data_AF-A0A1J5H6J1-F1
#
_entry.id   AF-A0A1J5H6J1-F1
#
_cell.length_a   1.000
_cell.length_b   1.000
_cell.length_c   1.000
_cell.angle_alpha   90.00
_cell.angle_beta   90.00
_cell.angle_gamma   90.00
#
_symmetry.space_group_name_H-M   'P 1'
#
loop_
_entity.id
_entity.type
_entity.pdbx_description
1 polymer ?
#
loop_
_entity_poly.entity_id
_entity_poly.type
_entity_poly.pdbx_seq_one_letter_code
_entity_poly.pdbx_strand_id
1 'polypeptide(L)'
;MANNQLIHNILSEPSESRTLEFKRLGSRNEGLDKTLQSMVAMANTDGGTIIFGVDDPQKTTLKGAERIFGIEENIELYDELGGLLEKFIPQYREFGRLS
;
A
#
# COMPACT_ATOMS: atom_id res chain seq x y z
N MET A 1 12.02 1.51 -19.68
CA MET A 1 12.72 2.72 -19.21
C MET A 1 11.97 3.41 -18.06
N ALA A 2 10.65 3.67 -18.15
CA ALA A 2 9.90 4.38 -17.10
C ALA A 2 9.76 3.64 -15.75
N ASN A 3 9.56 2.31 -15.75
CA ASN A 3 9.27 1.55 -14.52
C ASN A 3 10.44 1.50 -13.54
N ASN A 4 11.67 1.40 -14.03
CA ASN A 4 12.86 1.36 -13.17
C ASN A 4 13.08 2.70 -12.45
N GLN A 5 12.76 3.82 -13.10
CA GLN A 5 12.85 5.12 -12.47
C GLN A 5 11.81 5.29 -11.37
N LEU A 6 10.57 4.83 -11.60
CA LEU A 6 9.52 4.84 -10.58
C LEU A 6 9.92 4.01 -9.35
N ILE A 7 10.42 2.79 -9.57
CA ILE A 7 10.90 1.92 -8.48
C ILE A 7 12.06 2.59 -7.74
N HIS A 8 13.01 3.19 -8.46
CA HIS A 8 14.12 3.89 -7.82
C HIS A 8 13.64 5.06 -6.95
N ASN A 9 12.68 5.85 -7.43
CA ASN A 9 12.12 6.97 -6.67
C ASN A 9 11.42 6.46 -5.39
N ILE A 10 10.61 5.42 -5.52
CA ILE A 10 9.93 4.76 -4.39
C ILE A 10 10.92 4.27 -3.34
N LEU A 11 11.99 3.60 -3.77
CA LEU A 11 13.00 3.04 -2.86
C LEU A 11 13.92 4.10 -2.25
N SER A 12 14.02 5.27 -2.89
CA SER A 12 14.80 6.40 -2.39
C SER A 12 14.10 7.18 -1.28
N GLU A 13 12.82 6.95 -1.05
CA GLU A 13 12.07 7.60 0.03
C GLU A 13 12.58 7.11 1.40
N PRO A 14 13.08 8.02 2.26
CA PRO A 14 13.73 7.66 3.51
C PRO A 14 12.74 7.36 4.64
N SER A 15 11.48 7.74 4.49
CA SER A 15 10.44 7.59 5.51
C SER A 15 9.05 7.54 4.91
N GLU A 16 8.11 6.94 5.64
CA GLU A 16 6.69 7.10 5.33
C GLU A 16 6.24 8.55 5.57
N SER A 17 5.15 8.93 4.91
CA SER A 17 4.52 10.24 5.10
C SER A 17 3.01 10.08 5.26
N ARG A 18 2.31 11.19 5.49
CA ARG A 18 0.84 11.19 5.62
C ARG A 18 0.12 10.65 4.38
N THR A 19 0.76 10.68 3.22
CA THR A 19 0.19 10.28 1.93
C THR A 19 0.98 9.16 1.26
N LEU A 20 2.01 8.61 1.91
CA LEU A 20 2.85 7.53 1.38
C LEU A 20 3.15 6.51 2.47
N GLU A 21 2.76 5.26 2.24
CA GLU A 21 2.97 4.16 3.19
C GLU A 21 3.52 2.91 2.49
N PHE A 22 4.40 2.19 3.17
CA PHE A 22 5.02 0.96 2.70
C PHE A 22 4.47 -0.23 3.49
N LYS A 23 3.98 -1.25 2.77
CA LYS A 23 3.39 -2.45 3.40
C LYS A 23 3.98 -3.72 2.82
N ARG A 24 4.61 -4.50 3.69
CA ARG A 24 4.84 -5.93 3.48
C ARG A 24 3.79 -6.72 4.28
N LEU A 25 2.81 -7.29 3.59
CA LEU A 25 1.77 -8.10 4.24
C LEU A 25 2.36 -9.45 4.64
N GLY A 26 2.54 -9.66 5.95
CA GLY A 26 3.08 -10.91 6.52
C GLY A 26 2.10 -11.70 7.39
N SER A 27 0.95 -11.12 7.75
CA SER A 27 -0.08 -11.80 8.54
C SER A 27 -1.47 -11.24 8.24
N ARG A 28 -2.49 -12.09 8.35
CA ARG A 28 -3.88 -11.74 8.04
C ARG A 28 -4.44 -10.67 9.00
N ASN A 29 -4.47 -10.98 10.29
CA ASN A 29 -5.17 -10.16 11.29
C ASN A 29 -4.51 -8.79 11.53
N GLU A 30 -3.19 -8.69 11.43
CA GLU A 30 -2.52 -7.40 11.64
C GLU A 30 -2.25 -6.66 10.33
N GLY A 31 -1.97 -7.39 9.24
CA GLY A 31 -1.64 -6.79 7.96
C GLY A 31 -2.86 -6.19 7.25
N LEU A 32 -3.93 -6.97 7.09
CA LEU A 32 -5.12 -6.54 6.33
C LEU A 32 -5.89 -5.43 7.06
N ASP A 33 -6.22 -5.63 8.34
CA ASP A 33 -7.02 -4.67 9.10
C ASP A 33 -6.33 -3.30 9.20
N LYS A 34 -5.02 -3.27 9.51
CA LYS A 34 -4.25 -2.03 9.56
C LYS A 34 -4.14 -1.37 8.19
N THR A 35 -4.02 -2.17 7.12
CA THR A 35 -3.97 -1.65 5.75
C THR A 35 -5.30 -1.00 5.36
N LEU A 36 -6.43 -1.65 5.64
CA LEU A 36 -7.76 -1.10 5.39
C LEU A 36 -8.01 0.18 6.19
N GLN A 37 -7.62 0.20 7.47
CA GLN A 37 -7.70 1.42 8.28
C GLN A 37 -6.91 2.56 7.66
N SER A 38 -5.70 2.29 7.18
CA SER A 38 -4.83 3.29 6.56
C SER A 38 -5.43 3.80 5.25
N MET A 39 -5.99 2.92 4.42
CA MET A 39 -6.72 3.28 3.21
C MET A 39 -7.92 4.20 3.50
N VAL A 40 -8.73 3.86 4.51
CA VAL A 40 -9.87 4.69 4.93
C VAL A 40 -9.40 6.05 5.47
N ALA A 41 -8.31 6.08 6.25
CA ALA A 41 -7.74 7.33 6.76
C ALA A 41 -7.24 8.23 5.62
N MET A 42 -6.53 7.66 4.64
CA MET A 42 -6.05 8.40 3.46
C MET A 42 -7.22 8.89 2.61
N ALA A 43 -8.24 8.04 2.36
CA ALA A 43 -9.42 8.41 1.59
C ALA A 43 -10.22 9.57 2.22
N ASN A 44 -10.26 9.65 3.56
CA ASN A 44 -10.95 10.70 4.30
C ASN A 44 -10.12 11.98 4.50
N THR A 45 -8.86 12.01 4.06
CA THR A 45 -7.96 13.16 4.24
C THR A 45 -7.51 13.70 2.88
N ASP A 46 -6.21 13.70 2.59
CA ASP A 46 -5.62 14.28 1.38
C ASP A 46 -5.46 13.24 0.25
N GLY A 47 -5.98 12.02 0.43
CA GLY A 47 -5.64 10.87 -0.39
C GLY A 47 -4.24 10.34 -0.05
N GLY A 48 -3.77 9.38 -0.85
CA GLY A 48 -2.43 8.81 -0.65
C GLY A 48 -2.14 7.62 -1.54
N THR A 49 -0.92 7.11 -1.40
CA THR A 49 -0.39 5.94 -2.09
C THR A 49 0.12 4.94 -1.06
N ILE A 50 -0.36 3.70 -1.16
CA ILE A 50 0.17 2.57 -0.39
C ILE A 50 0.94 1.67 -1.36
N ILE A 51 2.19 1.38 -1.02
CA ILE A 51 3.08 0.56 -1.84
C ILE A 51 3.23 -0.80 -1.17
N PHE A 52 2.73 -1.82 -1.86
CA PHE A 52 2.73 -3.20 -1.39
C PHE A 52 3.99 -3.96 -1.83
N GLY A 53 4.38 -4.95 -1.02
CA GLY A 53 5.52 -5.82 -1.29
C GLY A 53 6.87 -5.15 -1.06
N VAL A 54 6.89 -4.04 -0.33
CA VAL A 54 8.10 -3.31 0.05
C VAL A 54 8.09 -3.11 1.56
N ASP A 55 9.21 -3.39 2.20
CA ASP A 55 9.36 -3.25 3.65
C ASP A 55 9.58 -1.79 4.05
N ASP A 56 9.10 -1.39 5.23
CA ASP A 56 9.11 0.00 5.69
C ASP A 56 10.56 0.48 5.95
N PRO A 57 10.98 1.62 5.36
CA PRO A 57 12.37 2.09 5.49
C PRO A 57 12.78 2.40 6.93
N GLN A 58 11.82 2.68 7.80
CA GLN A 58 12.03 3.06 9.19
C GLN A 58 12.03 1.84 10.13
N LYS A 59 11.49 0.70 9.70
CA LYS A 59 11.40 -0.53 10.50
C LYS A 59 12.46 -1.59 10.14
N THR A 60 13.05 -1.48 8.95
CA THR A 60 14.00 -2.46 8.41
C THR A 60 15.43 -1.93 8.39
N THR A 61 16.42 -2.83 8.41
CA THR A 61 17.84 -2.49 8.19
C THR A 61 18.25 -2.61 6.72
N LEU A 62 17.40 -3.23 5.90
CA LEU A 62 17.60 -3.46 4.47
C LEU A 62 17.55 -2.14 3.69
N LYS A 63 18.31 -2.03 2.60
CA LYS A 63 18.41 -0.80 1.81
C LYS A 63 18.13 -1.01 0.34
N GLY A 64 17.54 0.01 -0.29
CA GLY A 64 17.28 0.01 -1.73
C GLY A 64 16.51 -1.24 -2.18
N ALA A 65 17.04 -1.95 -3.17
CA ALA A 65 16.40 -3.12 -3.76
C ALA A 65 16.21 -4.29 -2.79
N GLU A 66 17.00 -4.39 -1.71
CA GLU A 66 16.86 -5.45 -0.70
C GLU A 66 15.54 -5.35 0.09
N ARG A 67 14.86 -4.20 0.03
CA ARG A 67 13.55 -3.98 0.65
C ARG A 67 12.39 -4.49 -0.22
N ILE A 68 12.64 -4.91 -1.46
CA ILE A 68 11.59 -5.42 -2.35
C ILE A 68 11.41 -6.92 -2.08
N PHE A 69 10.25 -7.26 -1.53
CA PHE A 69 9.85 -8.64 -1.26
C PHE A 69 8.82 -9.16 -2.27
N GLY A 70 8.10 -8.23 -2.91
CA GLY A 70 7.01 -8.56 -3.81
C GLY A 70 5.76 -9.03 -3.06
N ILE A 71 4.78 -9.48 -3.84
CA ILE A 71 3.47 -9.93 -3.32
C ILE A 71 3.36 -11.46 -3.27
N GLU A 72 4.32 -12.17 -3.88
CA GLU A 72 4.30 -13.62 -4.02
C GLU A 72 4.38 -14.36 -2.67
N GLU A 73 4.99 -13.74 -1.65
CA GLU A 73 5.12 -14.35 -0.31
C GLU A 73 3.75 -14.68 0.33
N ASN A 74 2.70 -13.89 0.03
CA ASN A 74 1.40 -14.00 0.69
C ASN A 74 0.25 -13.62 -0.26
N ILE A 75 0.21 -14.20 -1.46
CA ILE A 75 -0.74 -13.84 -2.52
C ILE A 75 -2.21 -13.86 -2.06
N GLU A 76 -2.59 -14.81 -1.21
CA GLU A 76 -3.94 -14.93 -0.66
C GLU A 76 -4.39 -13.69 0.13
N LEU A 77 -3.45 -13.02 0.81
CA LEU A 77 -3.75 -11.79 1.55
C LEU A 77 -4.03 -10.61 0.62
N TYR A 78 -3.35 -10.56 -0.54
CA TYR A 78 -3.58 -9.53 -1.54
C TYR A 78 -4.90 -9.76 -2.28
N ASP A 79 -5.25 -11.01 -2.58
CA ASP A 79 -6.54 -11.37 -3.15
C ASP A 79 -7.69 -11.02 -2.18
N GLU A 80 -7.53 -11.34 -0.89
CA GLU A 80 -8.50 -10.96 0.14
C GLU A 80 -8.64 -9.44 0.25
N LEU A 81 -7.52 -8.69 0.25
CA LEU A 81 -7.54 -7.23 0.25
C LEU A 81 -8.31 -6.69 -0.96
N GLY A 82 -8.07 -7.25 -2.15
CA GLY A 82 -8.80 -6.91 -3.37
C GLY A 82 -10.31 -7.14 -3.22
N GLY A 83 -10.71 -8.32 -2.74
CA GLY A 83 -12.13 -8.64 -2.51
C GLY A 83 -12.80 -7.77 -1.43
N LEU A 84 -12.04 -7.29 -0.44
CA LEU A 84 -12.53 -6.32 0.55
C LEU A 84 -12.69 -4.93 -0.07
N LEU A 85 -11.70 -4.47 -0.83
CA LEU A 85 -11.75 -3.19 -1.55
C LEU A 85 -12.93 -3.11 -2.52
N GLU A 86 -13.23 -4.19 -3.25
CA GLU A 86 -14.40 -4.27 -4.12
C GLU A 86 -15.74 -4.10 -3.39
N LYS A 87 -15.81 -4.35 -2.08
CA LYS A 87 -17.01 -4.08 -1.27
C LYS A 87 -17.10 -2.62 -0.84
N PHE A 88 -15.96 -1.93 -0.74
CA PHE A 88 -15.90 -0.50 -0.39
C PHE A 88 -16.08 0.41 -1.62
N ILE A 89 -15.50 0.08 -2.77
CA ILE A 89 -15.52 0.91 -3.99
C ILE A 89 -16.93 1.21 -4.58
N PRO A 90 -17.96 0.34 -4.50
CA PRO A 90 -19.30 0.65 -4.97
C PRO A 90 -19.87 1.92 -4.32
N GLN A 91 -19.48 2.20 -3.07
CA GLN A 91 -19.90 3.39 -2.32
C GLN A 91 -19.15 4.65 -2.77
N TYR A 92 -17.92 4.51 -3.29
CA TYR A 92 -17.11 5.62 -3.81
C TYR A 92 -17.40 5.97 -5.27
N ARG A 93 -17.96 5.04 -6.05
CA ARG A 93 -18.31 5.25 -7.47
C ARG A 93 -19.46 6.24 -7.68
N GLU A 94 -20.38 6.34 -6.71
CA GLU A 94 -21.47 7.32 -6.73
C GLU A 94 -21.00 8.74 -6.38
N PHE A 95 -19.95 8.87 -5.56
CA PHE A 95 -19.43 10.18 -5.14
C PHE A 95 -18.69 10.93 -6.27
N GLY A 96 -18.02 10.21 -7.18
CA GLY A 96 -17.31 10.79 -8.33
C GLY A 96 -18.19 11.20 -9.52
N ARG A 97 -19.52 11.05 -9.42
CA ARG A 97 -20.48 11.45 -10.47
C ARG A 97 -21.24 12.74 -10.15
N LEU A 98 -20.95 13.38 -9.01
CA LEU A 98 -21.59 14.62 -8.57
C LEU A 98 -20.67 15.86 -8.65
N SER A 99 -19.58 15.79 -9.43
CA SER A 99 -18.65 16.90 -9.70
C SER A 99 -18.52 17.19 -11.18
#